data_AF-A0A6L9J495-F1
#
_entry.id   AF-A0A6L9J495-F1
#
_cell.length_a   1.000
_cell.length_b   1.000
_cell.length_c   1.000
_cell.angle_alpha   90.00
_cell.angle_beta   90.00
_cell.angle_gamma   90.00
#
_symmetry.space_group_name_H-M   'P 1'
#
loop_
_entity.id
_entity.type
_entity.pdbx_description
1 polymer ?
#
loop_
_entity_poly.entity_id
_entity_poly.type
_entity_poly.pdbx_seq_one_letter_code
_entity_poly.pdbx_strand_id
1 'polypeptide(L)'
;MTDTQPPPGERHGAGIYEMLWDCRFCGTPKLLGVTHRHCPNCGAAQDPSQRYFPAEEDMVALHDHQYVGADKVCPACQQPNSAANTYCTECGADLATGEIAPSHGQRAVPDTGAAELQQDAGAESVQAGIVSPTTSTPASPPQPVFLGLTRTHLLIGGLIALALVIIGGIVFAITYRRTVQGEVSDMTWERVIEIEAFGPVQGEDWQDAMPSDAYGEDCTERQSGSERVEVGSREVCEDVDQQDGSLERVCH
;
A
#
# COMPACT_ATOMS: atom_id res chain seq x y z
N MET A 1 10.15 -13.69 -4.16
CA MET A 1 10.18 -12.37 -3.52
C MET A 1 9.32 -12.50 -2.29
N THR A 2 9.90 -13.00 -1.20
CA THR A 2 9.22 -13.08 0.09
C THR A 2 9.33 -11.71 0.72
N ASP A 3 8.21 -10.99 0.68
CA ASP A 3 7.97 -9.80 1.47
C ASP A 3 8.10 -10.21 2.93
N THR A 4 9.29 -9.94 3.50
CA THR A 4 9.63 -10.38 4.86
C THR A 4 9.53 -9.14 5.73
N GLN A 5 8.31 -8.81 6.13
CA GLN A 5 8.10 -7.81 7.16
C GLN A 5 8.84 -8.29 8.42
N PRO A 6 9.68 -7.44 9.04
CA PRO A 6 10.47 -7.85 10.19
C PRO A 6 9.58 -8.34 11.33
N PRO A 7 10.08 -9.27 12.18
CA PRO A 7 9.34 -9.78 13.33
C PRO A 7 8.93 -8.64 14.27
N PRO A 8 7.79 -8.77 14.97
CA PRO A 8 7.28 -7.73 15.86
C PRO A 8 8.30 -7.37 16.95
N GLY A 9 8.72 -6.11 16.98
CA GLY A 9 9.71 -5.58 17.92
C GLY A 9 11.10 -5.28 17.33
N GLU A 10 11.35 -5.62 16.07
CA GLU A 10 12.59 -5.27 15.36
C GLU A 10 12.42 -3.95 14.58
N ARG A 11 13.39 -3.03 14.73
CA ARG A 11 13.34 -1.70 14.09
C ARG A 11 13.59 -1.82 12.59
N HIS A 12 12.88 -1.04 11.80
CA HIS A 12 13.11 -0.92 10.37
C HIS A 12 14.47 -0.24 10.09
N GLY A 13 15.29 -0.83 9.22
CA GLY A 13 16.57 -0.26 8.80
C GLY A 13 16.42 0.88 7.80
N ALA A 14 17.55 1.39 7.30
CA ALA A 14 17.56 2.42 6.26
C ALA A 14 16.76 1.99 5.00
N GLY A 15 15.98 2.92 4.44
CA GLY A 15 15.09 2.63 3.31
C GLY A 15 14.01 3.70 3.11
N ILE A 16 13.16 3.48 2.10
CA ILE A 16 12.01 4.35 1.81
C ILE A 16 10.75 3.66 2.32
N TYR A 17 9.91 4.41 3.03
CA TYR A 17 8.67 3.92 3.63
C TYR A 17 7.51 4.88 3.34
N GLU A 18 6.28 4.39 3.50
CA GLU A 18 5.09 5.25 3.39
C GLU A 18 4.90 6.09 4.66
N MET A 19 4.60 7.38 4.48
CA MET A 19 3.96 8.15 5.54
C MET A 19 2.52 7.70 5.71
N LEU A 20 1.93 8.00 6.86
CA LEU A 20 0.52 7.71 7.12
C LEU A 20 -0.30 8.99 7.20
N TRP A 21 -1.61 8.87 6.99
CA TRP A 21 -2.58 9.92 7.25
C TRP A 21 -3.91 9.33 7.68
N ASP A 22 -4.70 10.10 8.41
CA ASP A 22 -6.04 9.68 8.82
C ASP A 22 -7.10 10.47 8.05
N CYS A 23 -8.14 9.79 7.56
CA CYS A 23 -9.16 10.46 6.79
C CYS A 23 -10.02 11.36 7.69
N ARG A 24 -9.84 12.69 7.59
CA ARG A 24 -10.62 13.69 8.34
C ARG A 24 -12.14 13.64 8.11
N PHE A 25 -12.61 12.98 7.05
CA PHE A 25 -14.02 12.94 6.68
C PHE A 25 -14.77 11.73 7.25
N CYS A 26 -14.16 10.53 7.21
CA CYS A 26 -14.78 9.30 7.68
C CYS A 26 -14.05 8.65 8.87
N GLY A 27 -12.90 9.19 9.28
CA GLY A 27 -12.11 8.69 10.39
C GLY A 27 -11.33 7.40 10.10
N THR A 28 -11.21 6.97 8.84
CA THR A 28 -10.40 5.80 8.50
C THR A 28 -8.93 6.10 8.83
N PRO A 29 -8.31 5.36 9.78
CA PRO A 29 -6.95 5.66 10.23
C PRO A 29 -5.90 4.96 9.37
N LYS A 30 -4.63 5.36 9.54
CA LYS A 30 -3.43 4.69 9.00
C LYS A 30 -3.49 4.45 7.50
N LEU A 31 -3.98 5.42 6.74
CA LEU A 31 -3.96 5.37 5.28
C LEU A 31 -2.55 5.66 4.77
N LEU A 32 -2.10 4.82 3.85
CA LEU A 32 -0.81 4.90 3.18
C LEU A 32 -0.67 6.18 2.33
N GLY A 33 0.44 6.89 2.51
CA GLY A 33 0.68 8.23 1.99
C GLY A 33 0.78 8.32 0.47
N VAL A 34 1.46 7.35 -0.14
CA VAL A 34 1.67 7.22 -1.58
C VAL A 34 0.57 6.37 -2.20
N THR A 35 0.24 5.24 -1.57
CA THR A 35 -0.72 4.26 -2.12
C THR A 35 -2.17 4.76 -2.05
N HIS A 36 -2.57 5.40 -0.93
CA HIS A 36 -3.93 5.89 -0.72
C HIS A 36 -4.00 7.42 -0.80
N ARG A 37 -3.77 7.99 -2.00
CA ARG A 37 -4.03 9.43 -2.25
C ARG A 37 -5.52 9.80 -2.11
N HIS A 38 -6.40 8.82 -2.20
CA HIS A 38 -7.82 8.93 -1.86
C HIS A 38 -8.18 7.88 -0.83
N CYS A 39 -9.06 8.24 0.11
CA CYS A 39 -9.57 7.30 1.08
C CYS A 39 -10.40 6.21 0.37
N PRO A 40 -10.04 4.91 0.49
CA PRO A 40 -10.78 3.83 -0.17
C PRO A 40 -12.20 3.63 0.39
N ASN A 41 -12.47 4.14 1.59
CA ASN A 41 -13.77 3.99 2.26
C ASN A 41 -14.80 5.05 1.83
N CYS A 42 -14.38 6.31 1.66
CA CYS A 42 -15.31 7.42 1.35
C CYS A 42 -14.94 8.25 0.11
N GLY A 43 -13.80 7.98 -0.53
CA GLY A 43 -13.34 8.70 -1.73
C GLY A 43 -12.73 10.07 -1.45
N ALA A 44 -12.61 10.50 -0.19
CA ALA A 44 -12.01 11.78 0.13
C ALA A 44 -10.53 11.87 -0.27
N ALA A 45 -10.16 13.02 -0.82
CA ALA A 45 -8.77 13.43 -1.04
C ALA A 45 -7.93 13.32 0.23
N GLN A 46 -6.68 12.89 0.08
CA GLN A 46 -5.66 13.06 1.09
C GLN A 46 -5.35 14.55 1.31
N ASP A 47 -5.16 14.93 2.57
CA ASP A 47 -4.64 16.24 2.96
C ASP A 47 -3.16 16.10 3.33
N PRO A 48 -2.21 16.57 2.50
CA PRO A 48 -0.78 16.42 2.78
C PRO A 48 -0.34 17.07 4.10
N SER A 49 -1.06 18.08 4.59
CA SER A 49 -0.77 18.73 5.87
C SER A 49 -1.10 17.87 7.08
N GLN A 50 -1.77 16.73 6.88
CA GLN A 50 -2.18 15.78 7.93
C GLN A 50 -1.43 14.45 7.84
N ARG A 51 -0.36 14.39 7.02
CA ARG A 51 0.54 13.24 6.99
C ARG A 51 1.37 13.18 8.28
N TYR A 52 1.78 12.00 8.70
CA TYR A 52 2.62 11.78 9.87
C TYR A 52 3.55 10.58 9.68
N PHE A 53 4.67 10.59 10.41
CA PHE A 53 5.60 9.47 10.44
C PHE A 53 4.95 8.27 11.16
N PRO A 54 4.90 7.08 10.53
CA PRO A 54 4.39 5.85 11.14
C PRO A 54 5.16 5.46 12.40
N ALA A 55 4.51 4.65 13.26
CA ALA A 55 5.22 3.86 14.26
C ALA A 55 5.92 2.68 13.57
N GLU A 56 6.95 2.09 14.18
CA GLU A 56 7.74 0.99 13.60
C GLU A 56 6.84 -0.15 13.10
N GLU A 57 5.86 -0.57 13.90
CA GLU A 57 4.94 -1.65 13.53
C GLU A 57 3.99 -1.34 12.35
N ASP A 58 3.82 -0.05 12.03
CA ASP A 58 2.95 0.42 10.95
C ASP A 58 3.74 0.85 9.72
N MET A 59 5.07 0.72 9.72
CA MET A 59 5.91 1.08 8.57
C MET A 59 5.68 0.11 7.42
N VAL A 60 5.42 0.66 6.24
CA VAL A 60 5.29 -0.10 4.99
C VAL A 60 6.39 0.32 4.05
N ALA A 61 7.24 -0.63 3.67
CA ALA A 61 8.39 -0.38 2.80
C ALA A 61 7.96 -0.12 1.34
N LEU A 62 8.61 0.85 0.71
CA LEU A 62 8.46 1.18 -0.70
C LEU A 62 9.73 0.79 -1.46
N HIS A 63 9.78 -0.45 -1.97
CA HIS A 63 10.99 -0.99 -2.61
C HIS A 63 11.34 -0.34 -3.96
N ASP A 64 10.34 0.02 -4.77
CA ASP A 64 10.53 0.55 -6.14
C ASP A 64 10.08 2.02 -6.27
N HIS A 65 10.00 2.76 -5.17
CA HIS A 65 9.56 4.16 -5.20
C HIS A 65 10.64 5.08 -5.77
N GLN A 66 10.34 5.70 -6.91
CA GLN A 66 11.19 6.70 -7.51
C GLN A 66 10.78 8.09 -7.04
N TYR A 67 11.64 8.74 -6.27
CA TYR A 67 11.44 10.13 -5.91
C TYR A 67 11.57 11.02 -7.16
N VAL A 68 10.47 11.67 -7.54
CA VAL A 68 10.38 12.57 -8.70
C VAL A 68 10.22 14.05 -8.28
N GLY A 69 10.34 14.31 -6.98
CA GLY A 69 10.08 15.62 -6.36
C GLY A 69 8.82 15.60 -5.49
N ALA A 70 8.74 16.58 -4.59
CA ALA A 70 7.61 16.80 -3.70
C ALA A 70 6.27 16.98 -4.46
N ASP A 71 5.18 16.45 -3.89
CA ASP A 71 3.85 16.58 -4.49
C ASP A 71 3.46 18.05 -4.69
N LYS A 72 2.68 18.33 -5.74
CA LYS A 72 2.06 19.62 -6.02
C LYS A 72 0.58 19.59 -5.67
N VAL A 73 0.12 20.57 -4.90
CA VAL A 73 -1.29 20.79 -4.61
C VAL A 73 -1.93 21.51 -5.79
N CYS A 74 -2.97 20.89 -6.37
CA CYS A 74 -3.67 21.47 -7.50
C CYS A 74 -4.33 22.81 -7.13
N PRO A 75 -4.06 23.91 -7.84
CA PRO A 75 -4.62 25.21 -7.50
C PRO A 75 -6.15 25.28 -7.70
N ALA A 76 -6.72 24.42 -8.55
CA ALA A 76 -8.14 24.41 -8.87
C ALA A 76 -9.00 23.56 -7.92
N CYS A 77 -8.52 22.37 -7.55
CA CYS A 77 -9.29 21.41 -6.75
C CYS A 77 -8.61 20.97 -5.45
N GLN A 78 -7.42 21.51 -5.14
CA GLN A 78 -6.66 21.25 -3.91
C GLN A 78 -6.20 19.79 -3.71
N GLN A 79 -6.29 18.96 -4.75
CA GLN A 79 -5.80 17.59 -4.73
C GLN A 79 -4.27 17.53 -4.84
N PRO A 80 -3.57 16.75 -4.00
CA PRO A 80 -2.14 16.49 -4.17
C PRO A 80 -1.88 15.63 -5.41
N ASN A 81 -0.85 15.98 -6.16
CA ASN A 81 -0.43 15.30 -7.38
C ASN A 81 1.08 15.10 -7.36
N SER A 82 1.56 14.00 -7.95
CA SER A 82 3.00 13.78 -8.11
C SER A 82 3.68 14.96 -8.81
N ALA A 83 4.91 15.30 -8.42
CA ALA A 83 5.73 16.32 -9.08
C ALA A 83 5.87 16.09 -10.60
N ALA A 84 5.86 14.83 -11.03
CA ALA A 84 5.96 14.43 -12.43
C ALA A 84 4.72 14.77 -13.26
N ASN A 85 3.57 15.03 -12.62
CA ASN A 85 2.34 15.35 -13.32
C ASN A 85 2.36 16.80 -13.81
N THR A 86 2.05 17.00 -15.09
CA THR A 86 1.82 18.33 -15.67
C THR A 86 0.39 18.80 -15.40
N TYR A 87 -0.57 17.88 -15.40
CA TYR A 87 -1.99 18.16 -15.19
C TYR A 87 -2.53 17.37 -14.01
N CYS A 88 -3.49 17.95 -13.29
CA CYS A 88 -4.17 17.30 -12.19
C CYS A 88 -4.89 16.05 -12.68
N THR A 89 -4.69 14.92 -12.00
CA THR A 89 -5.32 13.63 -12.37
C THR A 89 -6.82 13.61 -12.14
N GLU A 90 -7.33 14.50 -11.27
CA GLU A 90 -8.75 14.55 -10.91
C GLU A 90 -9.55 15.54 -11.76
N CYS A 91 -9.06 16.77 -11.93
CA CYS A 91 -9.82 17.83 -12.61
C CYS A 91 -9.20 18.32 -13.93
N GLY A 92 -7.99 17.86 -14.30
CA GLY A 92 -7.30 18.24 -15.53
C GLY A 92 -6.70 19.64 -15.54
N ALA A 93 -6.73 20.38 -14.41
CA ALA A 93 -6.10 21.69 -14.31
C ALA A 93 -4.56 21.61 -14.43
N ASP A 94 -3.96 22.66 -14.98
CA ASP A 94 -2.50 22.80 -15.04
C ASP A 94 -1.90 22.91 -13.63
N LEU A 95 -0.83 22.14 -13.37
CA LEU A 95 -0.11 22.12 -12.11
C LEU A 95 1.11 23.06 -12.09
N ALA A 96 1.36 23.81 -13.17
CA ALA A 96 2.49 24.74 -13.26
C ALA A 96 2.50 25.79 -12.13
N THR A 97 1.32 26.19 -11.64
CA THR A 97 1.17 27.12 -10.51
C THR A 97 0.72 26.44 -9.22
N GLY A 98 0.81 25.10 -9.15
CA GLY A 98 0.50 24.36 -7.92
C GLY A 98 1.58 24.58 -6.87
N GLU A 99 1.16 24.76 -5.62
CA GLU A 99 2.06 24.88 -4.49
C GLU A 99 2.66 23.52 -4.12
N ILE A 100 3.87 23.49 -3.59
CA ILE A 100 4.49 22.26 -3.09
C ILE A 100 3.80 21.83 -1.80
N ALA A 101 3.57 20.54 -1.63
CA ALA A 101 3.00 19.97 -0.42
C ALA A 101 3.85 20.35 0.82
N PRO A 102 3.22 20.66 1.96
CA PRO A 102 3.95 21.02 3.18
C PRO A 102 4.84 19.88 3.66
N SER A 103 6.03 20.24 4.15
CA SER A 103 6.94 19.33 4.82
C SER A 103 6.59 19.17 6.30
N HIS A 104 6.72 17.94 6.79
CA HIS A 104 6.65 17.58 8.21
C HIS A 104 8.03 17.51 8.88
N GLY A 105 9.08 17.88 8.15
CA GLY A 105 10.45 17.94 8.65
C GLY A 105 11.09 16.56 8.80
N GLN A 106 11.76 16.36 9.94
CA GLN A 106 12.53 15.16 10.23
C GLN A 106 12.24 14.71 11.67
N ARG A 107 12.33 13.40 11.92
CA ARG A 107 12.19 12.81 13.25
C ARG A 107 13.39 11.93 13.56
N ALA A 108 14.04 12.15 14.70
CA ALA A 108 15.05 11.22 15.21
C ALA A 108 14.37 9.91 15.65
N VAL A 109 14.96 8.77 15.28
CA VAL A 109 14.42 7.45 15.67
C VAL A 109 15.05 7.04 17.01
N PRO A 110 14.30 6.96 18.11
CA PRO A 110 14.85 6.64 19.43
C PRO A 110 15.45 5.23 19.50
N ASP A 111 16.52 5.08 20.27
CA ASP A 111 17.29 3.82 20.36
C ASP A 111 16.57 2.72 21.13
N THR A 112 15.61 3.08 21.96
CA THR A 112 14.85 2.17 22.79
C THR A 112 13.53 1.86 22.10
N GLY A 113 13.23 0.58 21.89
CA GLY A 113 11.95 0.06 21.37
C GLY A 113 10.75 0.30 22.31
N ALA A 114 10.60 1.52 22.79
CA ALA A 114 9.42 2.01 23.47
C ALA A 114 8.84 3.14 22.61
N ALA A 115 7.77 2.82 21.90
CA ALA A 115 6.91 3.80 21.27
C ALA A 115 6.36 4.75 22.35
N GLU A 116 7.01 5.89 22.55
CA GLU A 116 6.37 7.03 23.19
C GLU A 116 5.50 7.72 22.14
N LEU A 117 4.19 7.53 22.30
CA LEU A 117 3.14 8.33 21.68
C LEU A 117 3.35 9.80 22.06
N GLN A 118 4.13 10.54 21.27
CA GLN A 118 4.03 12.00 21.27
C GLN A 118 2.87 12.39 20.34
N GLN A 119 1.66 12.25 20.87
CA GLN A 119 0.49 12.99 20.40
C GLN A 119 0.63 14.43 20.89
N ASP A 120 1.30 15.26 20.11
CA ASP A 120 1.19 16.71 20.28
C ASP A 120 -0.15 17.17 19.69
N ALA A 121 -1.14 17.11 20.57
CA ALA A 121 -2.39 17.83 20.46
C ALA A 121 -2.12 19.33 20.45
N GLY A 122 -2.34 19.96 19.30
CA GLY A 122 -2.44 21.39 19.11
C GLY A 122 -3.75 21.78 18.43
N ALA A 123 -4.85 21.12 18.79
CA ALA A 123 -6.20 21.56 18.45
C ALA A 123 -6.70 22.51 19.54
N GLU A 124 -6.65 23.83 19.31
CA GLU A 124 -7.64 24.74 19.90
C GLU A 124 -7.73 26.10 19.17
N SER A 125 -8.98 26.59 19.07
CA SER A 125 -9.47 27.82 18.44
C SER A 125 -9.42 27.84 16.90
N VAL A 126 -10.54 27.82 16.16
CA VAL A 126 -11.56 28.88 16.16
C VAL A 126 -12.97 28.29 15.98
N GLN A 127 -13.81 28.48 17.00
CA GLN A 127 -15.26 28.48 16.85
C GLN A 127 -15.71 29.93 16.66
N ALA A 128 -15.99 30.35 15.42
CA ALA A 128 -16.83 31.50 15.12
C ALA A 128 -17.16 31.54 13.62
N GLY A 129 -18.45 31.51 13.28
CA GLY A 129 -18.91 31.96 11.97
C GLY A 129 -19.69 30.95 11.14
N ILE A 130 -20.82 30.46 11.67
CA ILE A 130 -21.94 30.03 10.82
C ILE A 130 -22.50 31.30 10.18
N VAL A 131 -22.07 31.63 8.95
CA VAL A 131 -22.80 32.53 8.06
C VAL A 131 -22.63 32.07 6.62
N SER A 132 -23.69 31.51 6.07
CA SER A 132 -24.06 31.65 4.67
C SER A 132 -25.59 31.72 4.67
N PRO A 133 -26.22 32.60 3.88
CA PRO A 133 -26.05 32.56 2.44
C PRO A 133 -26.05 33.93 1.73
N THR A 134 -25.86 33.86 0.41
CA THR A 134 -26.33 34.82 -0.62
C THR A 134 -25.29 35.81 -1.14
N THR A 135 -24.67 35.49 -2.28
CA THR A 135 -24.79 36.27 -3.54
C THR A 135 -23.96 35.62 -4.65
N SER A 136 -24.59 34.71 -5.40
CA SER A 136 -24.13 34.32 -6.74
C SER A 136 -24.88 35.16 -7.77
N THR A 137 -24.18 36.11 -8.39
CA THR A 137 -24.59 36.86 -9.58
C THR A 137 -24.21 36.03 -10.83
N PRO A 138 -24.98 36.12 -11.94
CA PRO A 138 -25.33 34.95 -12.73
C PRO A 138 -24.34 34.60 -13.84
N ALA A 139 -24.44 33.32 -14.21
CA ALA A 139 -23.79 32.66 -15.32
C ALA A 139 -24.03 33.35 -16.66
N SER A 140 -22.95 33.46 -17.43
CA SER A 140 -22.95 33.72 -18.87
C SER A 140 -23.52 32.50 -19.61
N PRO A 141 -24.40 32.66 -20.62
CA PRO A 141 -25.04 31.54 -21.27
C PRO A 141 -24.03 30.68 -22.07
N PRO A 142 -24.14 29.34 -22.02
CA PRO A 142 -23.30 28.43 -22.79
C PRO A 142 -23.68 28.51 -24.28
N GLN A 143 -22.67 28.59 -25.15
CA GLN A 143 -22.86 28.35 -26.58
C GLN A 143 -22.95 26.84 -26.83
N PRO A 144 -24.00 26.33 -27.49
CA PRO A 144 -24.02 24.93 -27.88
C PRO A 144 -23.07 24.73 -29.08
N VAL A 145 -21.97 24.03 -28.86
CA VAL A 145 -21.26 23.35 -29.96
C VAL A 145 -22.16 22.24 -30.47
N PHE A 146 -22.84 22.53 -31.57
CA PHE A 146 -23.67 21.57 -32.29
C PHE A 146 -22.76 20.48 -32.85
N LEU A 147 -22.92 19.25 -32.35
CA LEU A 147 -22.30 18.05 -32.92
C LEU A 147 -22.78 17.94 -34.38
N GLY A 148 -21.92 18.34 -35.31
CA GLY A 148 -22.13 18.17 -36.75
C GLY A 148 -22.02 16.70 -37.11
N LEU A 149 -23.06 15.90 -36.82
CA LEU A 149 -23.12 14.51 -37.22
C LEU A 149 -23.46 14.44 -38.72
N THR A 150 -22.41 14.40 -39.54
CA THR A 150 -22.52 14.21 -40.99
C THR A 150 -22.92 12.77 -41.33
N ARG A 151 -23.54 12.59 -42.50
CA ARG A 151 -24.10 11.32 -43.03
C ARG A 151 -23.10 10.15 -43.08
N THR A 152 -21.80 10.45 -42.98
CA THR A 152 -20.66 9.53 -42.88
C THR A 152 -20.56 8.78 -41.54
N HIS A 153 -21.01 9.38 -40.42
CA HIS A 153 -20.98 8.72 -39.10
C HIS A 153 -22.06 7.64 -38.93
N LEU A 154 -23.17 7.73 -39.67
CA LEU A 154 -24.22 6.70 -39.68
C LEU A 154 -23.79 5.42 -40.41
N LEU A 155 -22.94 5.54 -41.45
CA LEU A 155 -22.40 4.38 -42.18
C LEU A 155 -21.33 3.64 -41.37
N ILE A 156 -20.49 4.38 -40.64
CA ILE A 156 -19.46 3.79 -39.76
C ILE A 156 -20.09 3.14 -38.53
N GLY A 157 -21.10 3.76 -37.92
CA GLY A 157 -21.83 3.18 -36.79
C GLY A 157 -22.56 1.89 -37.15
N GLY A 158 -23.13 1.79 -38.36
CA GLY A 158 -23.77 0.57 -38.86
C GLY A 158 -22.80 -0.60 -39.05
N LEU A 159 -21.59 -0.34 -39.55
CA LEU A 159 -20.54 -1.36 -39.71
C LEU A 159 -20.03 -1.88 -38.37
N ILE A 160 -19.85 -1.00 -37.38
CA ILE A 160 -19.42 -1.40 -36.03
C ILE A 160 -20.50 -2.24 -35.34
N ALA A 161 -21.77 -1.86 -35.45
CA ALA A 161 -22.88 -2.64 -34.90
C ALA A 161 -22.96 -4.04 -35.53
N LEU A 162 -22.76 -4.15 -36.85
CA LEU A 162 -22.73 -5.44 -37.54
C LEU A 162 -21.56 -6.31 -37.08
N ALA A 163 -20.36 -5.72 -36.93
CA ALA A 163 -19.18 -6.43 -36.45
C ALA A 163 -19.38 -6.98 -35.02
N LEU A 164 -20.00 -6.20 -34.13
CA LEU A 164 -20.28 -6.63 -32.75
C LEU A 164 -21.28 -7.79 -32.70
N VAL A 165 -22.30 -7.81 -33.58
CA VAL A 165 -23.24 -8.93 -33.68
C VAL A 165 -22.55 -10.21 -34.16
N ILE A 166 -21.65 -10.11 -35.14
CA ILE A 166 -20.88 -11.24 -35.64
C ILE A 166 -19.95 -11.79 -34.54
N ILE A 167 -19.22 -10.91 -33.86
CA ILE A 167 -18.31 -11.30 -32.76
C ILE A 167 -19.11 -11.95 -31.62
N GLY A 168 -20.24 -11.38 -31.23
CA GLY A 168 -21.12 -11.95 -30.20
C GLY A 168 -21.64 -13.34 -30.58
N GLY A 169 -22.02 -13.55 -31.84
CA GLY A 169 -22.45 -14.86 -32.35
C GLY A 169 -21.33 -15.92 -32.31
N ILE A 170 -20.10 -15.53 -32.64
CA ILE A 170 -18.93 -16.42 -32.56
C ILE A 170 -18.63 -16.80 -31.11
N VAL A 171 -18.60 -15.83 -30.20
CA VAL A 171 -18.38 -16.10 -28.77
C VAL A 171 -19.47 -17.01 -28.21
N PHE A 172 -20.73 -16.77 -28.54
CA PHE A 172 -21.85 -17.62 -28.13
C PHE A 172 -21.70 -19.05 -28.66
N ALA A 173 -21.34 -19.21 -29.94
CA ALA A 173 -21.14 -20.54 -30.54
C ALA A 173 -19.99 -21.33 -29.88
N ILE A 174 -18.89 -20.66 -29.52
CA ILE A 174 -17.73 -21.32 -28.88
C ILE A 174 -18.01 -21.65 -27.40
N THR A 175 -18.80 -20.81 -26.71
CA THR A 175 -19.05 -20.96 -25.27
C THR A 175 -20.29 -21.80 -24.94
N TYR A 176 -21.12 -22.13 -25.93
CA TYR A 176 -22.31 -22.96 -25.74
C TYR A 176 -21.93 -24.41 -25.43
N ARG A 177 -21.83 -24.73 -24.15
CA ARG A 177 -21.61 -26.11 -23.67
C ARG A 177 -22.94 -26.82 -23.47
N ARG A 178 -23.06 -28.03 -24.03
CA ARG A 178 -24.17 -28.95 -23.73
C ARG A 178 -23.78 -29.82 -22.56
N THR A 179 -24.63 -29.88 -21.55
CA THR A 179 -24.46 -30.80 -20.42
C THR A 179 -24.89 -32.19 -20.85
N VAL A 180 -23.92 -33.09 -21.02
CA VAL A 180 -24.17 -34.52 -21.21
C VAL A 180 -24.12 -35.16 -19.83
N GLN A 181 -25.23 -35.74 -19.39
CA GLN A 181 -25.28 -36.50 -18.15
C GLN A 181 -24.80 -37.92 -18.45
N GLY A 182 -23.66 -38.29 -17.88
CA GLY A 182 -23.15 -39.66 -17.88
C GLY A 182 -23.30 -40.25 -16.49
N GLU A 183 -23.87 -41.45 -16.41
CA GLU A 183 -23.97 -42.21 -15.16
C GLU A 183 -22.69 -43.05 -15.01
N VAL A 184 -21.99 -42.89 -13.89
CA VAL A 184 -20.77 -43.65 -13.58
C VAL A 184 -21.20 -45.01 -13.04
N SER A 185 -21.00 -46.08 -13.82
CA SER A 185 -21.61 -47.38 -13.51
C SER A 185 -20.93 -48.15 -12.37
N ASP A 186 -19.64 -47.91 -12.10
CA ASP A 186 -18.93 -48.57 -10.99
C ASP A 186 -17.68 -47.79 -10.62
N MET A 187 -17.41 -47.68 -9.31
CA MET A 187 -16.18 -47.08 -8.80
C MET A 187 -15.70 -47.87 -7.58
N THR A 188 -14.65 -48.66 -7.76
CA THR A 188 -14.04 -49.48 -6.70
C THR A 188 -12.81 -48.76 -6.15
N TRP A 189 -12.83 -48.45 -4.86
CA TRP A 189 -11.67 -47.89 -4.16
C TRP A 189 -10.97 -48.99 -3.37
N GLU A 190 -9.69 -49.15 -3.62
CA GLU A 190 -8.80 -49.97 -2.81
C GLU A 190 -7.96 -49.05 -1.92
N ARG A 191 -7.88 -49.36 -0.62
CA ARG A 191 -7.03 -48.64 0.32
C ARG A 191 -6.02 -49.61 0.91
N VAL A 192 -4.75 -49.36 0.62
CA VAL A 192 -3.62 -49.98 1.30
C VAL A 192 -3.13 -49.01 2.38
N ILE A 193 -2.90 -49.52 3.59
CA ILE A 193 -2.30 -48.75 4.70
C ILE A 193 -1.01 -49.48 5.07
N GLU A 194 0.13 -48.87 4.72
CA GLU A 194 1.43 -49.32 5.23
C GLU A 194 1.55 -48.90 6.70
N ILE A 195 1.82 -49.87 7.57
CA ILE A 195 2.07 -49.62 8.99
C ILE A 195 3.58 -49.55 9.17
N GLU A 196 4.10 -48.34 9.35
CA GLU A 196 5.50 -48.12 9.68
C GLU A 196 5.72 -48.29 11.19
N ALA A 197 6.86 -48.86 11.57
CA ALA A 197 7.30 -48.96 12.96
C ALA A 197 8.43 -47.94 13.19
N PHE A 198 8.37 -47.20 14.30
CA PHE A 198 9.41 -46.25 14.66
C PHE A 198 10.72 -46.97 15.01
N GLY A 199 11.81 -46.57 14.36
CA GLY A 199 13.17 -47.00 14.68
C GLY A 199 13.98 -45.84 15.26
N PRO A 200 15.02 -46.14 16.05
CA PRO A 200 15.90 -45.12 16.60
C PRO A 200 16.73 -44.45 15.50
N VAL A 201 16.90 -43.13 15.60
CA VAL A 201 17.76 -42.33 14.71
C VAL A 201 18.94 -41.81 15.52
N GLN A 202 20.14 -41.89 14.95
CA GLN A 202 21.33 -41.30 15.57
C GLN A 202 21.36 -39.78 15.32
N GLY A 203 21.59 -39.01 16.37
CA GLY A 203 21.73 -37.55 16.33
C GLY A 203 22.66 -37.04 17.41
N GLU A 204 23.18 -35.83 17.23
CA GLU A 204 23.95 -35.10 18.24
C GLU A 204 23.32 -33.72 18.44
N ASP A 205 23.22 -33.27 19.68
CA ASP A 205 22.76 -31.94 20.04
C ASP A 205 23.40 -31.48 21.35
N TRP A 206 23.17 -30.23 21.75
CA TRP A 206 23.54 -29.73 23.06
C TRP A 206 22.74 -30.44 24.16
N GLN A 207 23.33 -30.51 25.35
CA GLN A 207 22.78 -31.27 26.47
C GLN A 207 21.37 -30.79 26.88
N ASP A 208 21.06 -29.51 26.68
CA ASP A 208 19.77 -28.88 26.97
C ASP A 208 18.73 -29.06 25.85
N ALA A 209 19.15 -29.51 24.66
CA ALA A 209 18.30 -29.76 23.49
C ALA A 209 18.07 -31.25 23.19
N MET A 210 18.72 -32.16 23.92
CA MET A 210 18.55 -33.61 23.75
C MET A 210 17.12 -34.08 24.07
N PRO A 211 16.51 -34.96 23.23
CA PRO A 211 15.22 -35.56 23.51
C PRO A 211 15.23 -36.41 24.79
N SER A 212 14.10 -36.45 25.50
CA SER A 212 13.98 -37.17 26.78
C SER A 212 14.09 -38.69 26.66
N ASP A 213 13.91 -39.25 25.47
CA ASP A 213 13.98 -40.67 25.15
C ASP A 213 15.29 -41.10 24.47
N ALA A 214 16.28 -40.20 24.42
CA ALA A 214 17.61 -40.52 23.92
C ALA A 214 18.30 -41.60 24.79
N TYR A 215 19.06 -42.48 24.16
CA TYR A 215 19.82 -43.54 24.84
C TYR A 215 21.16 -43.77 24.15
N GLY A 216 22.15 -44.29 24.88
CA GLY A 216 23.50 -44.48 24.35
C GLY A 216 24.26 -43.17 24.13
N GLU A 217 24.10 -42.21 25.04
CA GLU A 217 24.71 -40.88 24.97
C GLU A 217 26.21 -40.90 25.33
N ASP A 218 26.99 -40.11 24.59
CA ASP A 218 28.39 -39.80 24.89
C ASP A 218 28.55 -38.28 24.95
N CYS A 219 28.99 -37.74 26.09
CA CYS A 219 29.16 -36.30 26.28
C CYS A 219 30.60 -35.87 26.00
N THR A 220 30.77 -34.86 25.16
CA THR A 220 32.06 -34.19 24.94
C THR A 220 31.89 -32.69 25.14
N GLU A 221 32.82 -32.06 25.87
CA GLU A 221 32.83 -30.62 26.06
C GLU A 221 33.18 -29.92 24.73
N ARG A 222 32.30 -29.01 24.29
CA ARG A 222 32.48 -28.18 23.10
C ARG A 222 32.06 -26.75 23.42
N GLN A 223 32.70 -25.78 22.78
CA GLN A 223 32.34 -24.38 22.93
C GLN A 223 31.21 -24.02 21.96
N SER A 224 30.02 -23.70 22.49
CA SER A 224 28.88 -23.20 21.70
C SER A 224 28.94 -21.67 21.60
N GLY A 225 29.30 -21.15 20.43
CA GLY A 225 29.26 -19.72 20.15
C GLY A 225 30.44 -18.92 20.71
N SER A 226 31.02 -18.09 19.87
CA SER A 226 31.82 -16.94 20.31
C SER A 226 31.14 -15.70 19.80
N GLU A 227 30.39 -15.00 20.64
CA GLU A 227 29.82 -13.71 20.29
C GLU A 227 30.93 -12.66 20.44
N ARG A 228 31.43 -12.15 19.30
CA ARG A 228 32.27 -10.96 19.28
C ARG A 228 31.36 -9.78 18.99
N VAL A 229 30.93 -9.09 20.04
CA VAL A 229 30.22 -7.81 19.90
C VAL A 229 31.28 -6.72 19.70
N GLU A 230 31.27 -6.05 18.55
CA GLU A 230 32.04 -4.82 18.39
C GLU A 230 31.49 -3.77 19.36
N VAL A 231 32.32 -3.37 20.33
CA VAL A 231 31.94 -2.37 21.32
C VAL A 231 32.29 -0.99 20.77
N GLY A 232 31.29 -0.21 20.34
CA GLY A 232 31.49 1.23 20.11
C GLY A 232 30.81 1.90 18.92
N SER A 233 30.17 1.17 17.99
CA SER A 233 29.35 1.80 16.95
C SER A 233 27.88 1.82 17.39
N ARG A 234 27.32 3.01 17.60
CA ARG A 234 25.88 3.19 17.85
C ARG A 234 25.26 3.72 16.56
N GLU A 235 24.40 2.92 15.94
CA GLU A 235 23.64 3.36 14.78
C GLU A 235 22.67 4.48 15.21
N VAL A 236 22.64 5.58 14.45
CA VAL A 236 21.68 6.68 14.64
C VAL A 236 20.84 6.77 13.38
N CYS A 237 19.53 6.59 13.50
CA CYS A 237 18.61 6.72 12.38
C CYS A 237 17.77 7.99 12.49
N GLU A 238 17.52 8.60 11.34
CA GLU A 238 16.63 9.77 11.17
C GLU A 238 15.64 9.48 10.04
N ASP A 239 14.38 9.84 10.28
CA ASP A 239 13.31 9.77 9.28
C ASP A 239 13.09 11.16 8.68
N VAL A 240 13.14 11.24 7.35
CA VAL A 240 13.04 12.49 6.58
C VAL A 240 11.82 12.44 5.68
N ASP A 241 10.92 13.44 5.79
CA ASP A 241 9.76 13.56 4.91
C ASP A 241 10.16 14.05 3.50
N GLN A 242 9.80 13.28 2.47
CA GLN A 242 10.07 13.59 1.07
C GLN A 242 8.95 14.43 0.41
N GLN A 243 7.89 14.76 1.14
CA GLN A 243 6.72 15.56 0.73
C GLN A 243 5.86 14.95 -0.41
N ASP A 244 6.15 13.72 -0.83
CA ASP A 244 5.39 13.00 -1.86
C ASP A 244 4.51 11.87 -1.28
N GLY A 245 4.46 11.78 0.05
CA GLY A 245 3.76 10.72 0.79
C GLY A 245 4.68 9.61 1.26
N SER A 246 5.96 9.64 0.87
CA SER A 246 7.01 8.77 1.37
C SER A 246 7.93 9.48 2.38
N LEU A 247 8.60 8.68 3.19
CA LEU A 247 9.70 9.09 4.05
C LEU A 247 10.95 8.28 3.71
N GLU A 248 12.12 8.89 3.90
CA GLU A 248 13.42 8.22 3.81
C GLU A 248 14.02 8.07 5.20
N ARG A 249 14.29 6.83 5.61
CA ARG A 249 15.07 6.51 6.81
C ARG A 249 16.53 6.39 6.44
N VAL A 250 17.36 7.23 7.04
CA VAL A 250 18.82 7.20 6.89
C VAL A 250 19.43 6.81 8.23
N CYS A 251 20.34 5.83 8.22
CA CYS A 251 21.05 5.38 9.41
C CYS A 251 22.56 5.59 9.24
N HIS A 252 23.22 6.08 10.29
CA HIS A 252 24.64 6.47 10.32
C HIS A 252 25.40 5.79 11.45
#